data_AF-A0A4Q5RJJ1-F1
#
_entry.id   AF-A0A4Q5RJJ1-F1
#
_cell.length_a   1.000
_cell.length_b   1.000
_cell.length_c   1.000
_cell.angle_alpha   90.00
_cell.angle_beta   90.00
_cell.angle_gamma   90.00
#
_symmetry.space_group_name_H-M   'P 1'
#
loop_
_entity.id
_entity.type
_entity.pdbx_description
1 polymer ?
#
loop_
_entity_poly.entity_id
_entity_poly.type
_entity_poly.pdbx_seq_one_letter_code
_entity_poly.pdbx_strand_id
1 'polypeptide(L)'
;NIYYSQSLWDASMSYSIHRFLKEKRHKKKLVYHVCGSFHSDGKMGTVAQLLKRKSSLTIKNITALTYPMYEKMTKNELTAIADIVIVTNIP
;
A
#
# COMPACT_ATOMS: atom_id res chain seq x y z
N ASN A 1 14.10 12.73 12.73
CA ASN A 1 14.28 12.98 11.29
C ASN A 1 13.66 11.86 10.42
N ILE A 2 13.88 10.57 10.75
CA ILE A 2 13.39 9.40 9.98
C ILE A 2 11.89 9.43 9.63
N TYR A 3 11.00 9.76 10.58
CA TYR A 3 9.55 9.81 10.32
C TYR A 3 9.14 10.79 9.22
N TYR A 4 9.76 11.98 9.19
CA TYR A 4 9.48 12.99 8.16
C TYR A 4 10.00 12.55 6.79
N SER A 5 11.16 11.89 6.76
CA SER A 5 11.69 11.28 5.53
C SER A 5 10.74 10.21 4.99
N GLN A 6 10.19 9.35 5.85
CA GLN A 6 9.18 8.35 5.45
C GLN A 6 7.91 9.01 4.90
N SER A 7 7.41 10.04 5.60
CA SER A 7 6.23 10.79 5.16
C SER A 7 6.44 11.47 3.80
N LEU A 8 7.63 12.02 3.57
CA LEU A 8 8.01 12.61 2.28
C LEU A 8 8.06 11.53 1.19
N TRP A 9 8.57 10.34 1.51
CA TRP A 9 8.63 9.23 0.56
C TRP A 9 7.22 8.76 0.15
N ASP A 10 6.32 8.59 1.12
CA ASP A 10 4.91 8.27 0.87
C ASP A 10 4.22 9.31 -0.01
N ALA A 11 4.47 10.60 0.27
CA ALA A 11 3.92 11.70 -0.52
C ALA A 11 4.44 11.67 -1.97
N SER A 12 5.71 11.35 -2.17
CA SER A 12 6.35 11.24 -3.49
C SER A 12 5.85 10.05 -4.29
N MET A 13 5.76 8.86 -3.68
CA MET A 13 5.18 7.66 -4.32
C MET A 13 3.74 7.90 -4.75
N SER A 14 2.93 8.45 -3.84
CA SER A 14 1.55 8.83 -4.11
C SER A 14 1.43 9.85 -5.25
N TYR A 15 2.31 10.86 -5.27
CA TYR A 15 2.32 11.86 -6.34
C TYR A 15 2.64 11.25 -7.71
N SER A 16 3.61 10.34 -7.78
CA SER A 16 3.97 9.64 -9.01
C SER A 16 2.78 8.88 -9.60
N ILE A 17 2.09 8.07 -8.78
CA ILE A 17 0.90 7.32 -9.20
C ILE A 17 -0.23 8.27 -9.64
N HIS A 18 -0.49 9.32 -8.87
CA HIS A 18 -1.52 10.31 -9.20
C HIS A 18 -1.24 10.99 -10.54
N ARG A 19 0.02 11.38 -10.80
CA ARG A 19 0.44 12.02 -12.04
C ARG A 19 0.21 11.10 -13.24
N PHE A 20 0.61 9.84 -13.13
CA PHE A 20 0.36 8.83 -14.17
C PHE A 20 -1.14 8.70 -14.47
N LEU A 21 -1.99 8.52 -13.45
CA LEU A 21 -3.44 8.35 -13.61
C LEU A 21 -4.18 9.63 -14.03
N LYS A 22 -3.56 10.81 -13.87
CA LYS A 22 -4.14 12.09 -14.29
C LYS A 22 -4.16 12.25 -15.81
N GLU A 23 -3.23 11.60 -16.52
CA GLU A 23 -3.18 11.63 -17.99
C GLU A 23 -4.43 10.95 -18.59
N LYS A 24 -5.07 11.61 -19.57
CA LYS A 24 -6.33 11.11 -20.16
C LYS A 24 -6.21 9.67 -20.68
N ARG A 25 -5.07 9.32 -21.30
CA ARG A 25 -4.77 7.98 -21.83
C ARG A 25 -4.59 6.90 -20.76
N HIS A 26 -4.40 7.28 -19.50
CA HIS A 26 -4.11 6.35 -18.39
C HIS A 26 -5.25 6.26 -17.36
N LYS A 27 -6.32 7.05 -17.50
CA LYS A 27 -7.45 7.10 -16.53
C LYS A 27 -8.09 5.75 -16.18
N LYS A 28 -8.00 4.77 -17.06
CA LYS A 28 -8.56 3.41 -16.89
C LYS A 28 -7.49 2.32 -16.73
N LYS A 29 -6.23 2.68 -16.57
CA LYS A 29 -5.14 1.71 -16.39
C LYS A 29 -5.08 1.27 -14.93
N LEU A 30 -4.80 -0.01 -14.73
CA LEU A 30 -4.45 -0.55 -13.43
C LEU A 30 -3.00 -0.16 -13.10
N VAL A 31 -2.76 0.31 -11.87
CA VAL A 31 -1.42 0.54 -11.35
C VAL A 31 -1.14 -0.53 -10.29
N TYR A 32 -0.10 -1.31 -10.51
CA TYR A 32 0.45 -2.21 -9.50
C TYR A 32 1.73 -1.58 -8.94
N HIS A 33 1.73 -1.25 -7.65
CA HIS A 33 2.83 -0.55 -7.00
C HIS A 33 3.48 -1.45 -5.96
N VAL A 34 4.73 -1.83 -6.21
CA VAL A 34 5.52 -2.64 -5.27
C VAL A 34 6.30 -1.70 -4.36
N CYS A 35 6.07 -1.84 -3.06
CA CYS A 35 6.71 -1.04 -2.02
C CYS A 35 6.88 -1.88 -0.74
N GLY A 36 7.64 -1.39 0.24
CA GLY A 36 7.72 -2.02 1.55
C GLY A 36 6.39 -1.91 2.30
N SER A 37 6.05 -2.91 3.12
CA SER A 37 4.77 -3.01 3.84
C SER A 37 4.42 -1.75 4.66
N PHE A 38 5.42 -1.11 5.27
CA PHE A 38 5.27 0.16 5.99
C PHE A 38 4.60 1.28 5.18
N HIS A 39 4.64 1.23 3.85
CA HIS A 39 4.09 2.25 2.96
C HIS A 39 2.64 1.97 2.52
N SER A 40 2.08 0.79 2.83
CA SER A 40 0.75 0.39 2.36
C SER A 40 -0.12 -0.33 3.39
N ASP A 41 0.47 -0.96 4.40
CA ASP A 41 -0.28 -1.69 5.42
C ASP A 41 -1.19 -0.75 6.22
N GLY A 42 -2.35 -1.26 6.64
CA GLY A 42 -3.40 -0.46 7.28
C GLY A 42 -4.04 0.60 6.38
N LYS A 43 -3.80 0.56 5.05
CA LYS A 43 -4.16 1.63 4.11
C LYS A 43 -3.57 2.99 4.49
N MET A 44 -2.42 2.98 5.17
CA MET A 44 -1.66 4.17 5.58
C MET A 44 -0.59 4.53 4.55
N GLY A 45 0.30 5.47 4.89
CA GLY A 45 1.42 5.89 4.06
C GLY A 45 0.99 6.34 2.67
N THR A 46 1.51 5.67 1.64
CA THR A 46 1.26 5.96 0.23
C THR A 46 -0.23 5.85 -0.12
N VAL A 47 -0.95 4.88 0.46
CA VAL A 47 -2.38 4.68 0.22
C VAL A 47 -3.19 5.88 0.73
N ALA A 48 -2.97 6.28 1.98
CA ALA A 48 -3.63 7.44 2.56
C ALA A 48 -3.31 8.74 1.79
N GLN A 49 -2.04 8.93 1.40
CA GLN A 49 -1.62 10.07 0.58
C GLN A 49 -2.31 10.08 -0.80
N LEU A 50 -2.51 8.91 -1.42
CA LEU A 50 -3.15 8.81 -2.72
C LEU A 50 -4.65 9.09 -2.65
N LEU A 51 -5.33 8.59 -1.62
CA LEU A 51 -6.74 8.88 -1.37
C LEU A 51 -6.98 10.38 -1.07
N LYS A 52 -6.03 11.06 -0.41
CA LYS A 52 -6.07 12.53 -0.26
C LYS A 52 -6.01 13.27 -1.60
N ARG A 53 -5.26 12.75 -2.58
CA ARG A 53 -5.14 13.36 -3.93
C ARG A 53 -6.29 12.99 -4.86
N LYS A 54 -6.86 11.80 -4.70
CA LYS A 54 -7.95 11.28 -5.54
C LYS A 54 -8.75 10.22 -4.77
N SER A 55 -9.77 10.68 -4.03
CA SER A 55 -10.61 9.85 -3.16
C SER A 55 -11.46 8.83 -3.92
N SER A 56 -11.67 9.00 -5.22
CA SER A 56 -12.46 8.08 -6.06
C SER A 56 -11.71 6.81 -6.49
N LEU A 57 -10.44 6.64 -6.09
CA LEU A 57 -9.68 5.45 -6.41
C LEU A 57 -10.11 4.27 -5.52
N THR A 58 -10.37 3.13 -6.15
CA THR A 58 -10.43 1.85 -5.45
C THR A 58 -9.02 1.30 -5.31
N ILE A 59 -8.55 1.14 -4.08
CA ILE A 59 -7.21 0.65 -3.78
C ILE A 59 -7.32 -0.65 -2.97
N LYS A 60 -6.57 -1.66 -3.40
CA LYS A 60 -6.36 -2.92 -2.67
C LYS A 60 -4.90 -3.01 -2.30
N ASN A 61 -4.60 -3.16 -1.01
CA ASN A 61 -3.24 -3.41 -0.55
C ASN A 61 -3.02 -4.91 -0.34
N ILE A 62 -1.78 -5.33 -0.61
CA ILE A 62 -1.34 -6.72 -0.49
C ILE A 62 -0.11 -6.71 0.40
N THR A 63 -0.11 -7.54 1.43
CA THR A 63 1.06 -7.72 2.30
C THR A 63 1.53 -9.17 2.22
N ALA A 64 2.83 -9.38 2.35
CA ALA A 64 3.43 -10.70 2.35
C ALA A 64 3.99 -11.00 3.74
N LEU A 65 3.58 -12.12 4.31
CA LEU A 65 4.01 -12.59 5.62
C LEU A 65 4.73 -13.92 5.50
N THR A 66 5.65 -14.17 6.43
CA THR A 66 6.18 -15.51 6.65
C THR A 66 5.17 -16.35 7.41
N TYR A 67 5.17 -17.67 7.22
CA TYR A 67 4.30 -18.57 7.98
C TYR A 67 4.36 -18.36 9.51
N PRO A 68 5.55 -18.21 10.15
CA PRO A 68 5.62 -17.92 11.59
C PRO A 68 5.04 -16.56 12.01
N MET A 69 5.01 -15.57 11.12
CA MET A 69 4.35 -14.28 11.41
C MET A 69 2.84 -14.43 11.31
N TYR A 70 2.34 -15.11 10.28
CA TYR A 70 0.92 -15.38 10.10
C TYR A 70 0.32 -16.12 11.30
N GLU A 71 0.98 -17.18 11.78
CA GLU A 71 0.52 -17.97 12.93
C GLU A 71 0.42 -17.17 14.24
N LYS A 72 1.18 -16.08 14.36
CA LYS A 72 1.17 -15.21 15.54
C LYS A 72 0.09 -14.13 15.49
N MET A 73 -0.63 -13.99 14.38
CA MET A 73 -1.61 -12.92 14.17
C MET A 73 -3.03 -13.48 14.18
N THR A 74 -3.93 -12.74 14.81
CA THR A 74 -5.37 -12.99 14.74
C THR A 74 -5.93 -12.61 13.37
N LYS A 75 -7.09 -13.16 13.02
CA LYS A 75 -7.84 -12.76 11.81
C LYS A 75 -8.10 -11.25 11.76
N ASN A 76 -8.37 -10.63 12.90
CA ASN A 76 -8.64 -9.19 12.98
C ASN A 76 -7.39 -8.37 12.67
N GLU A 77 -6.22 -8.76 13.19
CA GLU A 77 -4.96 -8.10 12.88
C GLU A 77 -4.61 -8.27 11.39
N LEU A 78 -4.79 -9.46 10.82
CA LEU A 78 -4.59 -9.73 9.40
C LEU A 78 -5.51 -8.88 8.51
N THR A 79 -6.78 -8.74 8.91
CA THR A 79 -7.76 -7.91 8.18
C THR A 79 -7.47 -6.41 8.33
N ALA A 80 -6.88 -6.00 9.46
CA ALA A 80 -6.48 -4.61 9.68
C ALA A 80 -5.27 -4.22 8.84
N ILE A 81 -4.32 -5.13 8.60
CA ILE A 81 -3.11 -4.80 7.83
C ILE A 81 -3.35 -4.75 6.31
N ALA A 82 -4.15 -5.64 5.73
CA ALA A 82 -4.30 -5.70 4.27
C ALA A 82 -5.62 -6.29 3.77
N ASP A 83 -6.01 -5.90 2.55
CA ASP A 83 -7.12 -6.55 1.84
C ASP A 83 -6.75 -7.98 1.38
N ILE A 84 -5.47 -8.25 1.13
CA ILE A 84 -4.94 -9.57 0.74
C ILE A 84 -3.65 -9.84 1.51
N VAL A 85 -3.54 -11.02 2.10
CA VAL A 85 -2.32 -11.52 2.76
C VAL A 85 -1.79 -12.70 1.97
N ILE A 86 -0.54 -12.61 1.52
CA ILE A 86 0.20 -13.72 0.91
C ILE A 86 1.08 -14.34 2.01
N VAL A 87 0.85 -15.61 2.31
CA VAL A 87 1.68 -16.35 3.28
C VAL A 87 2.71 -17.16 2.52
N THR A 88 3.97 -16.98 2.88
CA THR A 88 5.10 -17.68 2.25
C THR A 88 5.85 -18.51 3.29
N ASN A 89 6.34 -19.66 2.83
CA ASN A 89 7.39 -20.37 3.54
C ASN A 89 8.73 -19.78 3.06
N ILE A 90 9.61 -19.48 3.99
CA ILE A 90 11.01 -19.24 3.64
C ILE A 90 11.57 -20.61 3.23
N PRO A 91 12.30 -20.74 2.10
CA PRO A 91 12.96 -21.99 1.73
C PRO A 91 13.95 -22.47 2.81
#